data_AF-A0A7H2BD32-F1
#
_entry.id   AF-A0A7H2BD32-F1
#
_cell.length_a   1.000
_cell.length_b   1.000
_cell.length_c   1.000
_cell.angle_alpha   90.00
_cell.angle_beta   90.00
_cell.angle_gamma   90.00
#
_symmetry.space_group_name_H-M   'P 1'
#
loop_
_entity.id
_entity.type
_entity.pdbx_description
1 polymer ?
#
loop_
_entity_poly.entity_id
_entity_poly.type
_entity_poly.pdbx_seq_one_letter_code
_entity_poly.pdbx_strand_id
1 'polypeptide(L)'
;MFMYVARRLLTAVFILFGASFLIYLLTAASGDPLAELRTLQSANKEALIQQRIDALNLDTPAPLRYFMWLGGVLGCFTGKCDFGSNLAGTPVTQLLSNAIYQTLILVVAATILSILIGVSLGIISALRQYSGLDYTVTFASFLFFSLPSFWIAVLLKEFLAIGFNDFLKNPQVTIPTTLLISLVAGLFWYAASYGKQKTRILLAVFGFVLTAGLIIFVSATEWLLNPFLGIPFMLVLGVLAAVVFTILVSGLRNRRALIAGLAMVVVGLIVYFPIQNLLDQATFLMIVIISVVFIVLGIIAGLLAGGYDKGQGARVGALTGFVMALLIFADRFMQSWGDYITNPRIKGRPIPTANASTPNLNGDFWISGLDTFTHILLPTIALTLISLASYSRYSRASMLEIMNQDYIRTARAKGVSERAVVMKHAFRNALIPLATIIAMDFGAIIGGAAITERIFSFKGMGSLFLDSLAHTDPNPVMGVFLVTGIMALVFNLIADLLYSILDPRVRVKA
;
A
#
# COMPACT_ATOMS: atom_id res chain seq x y z
N MET A 1 -0.42 28.56 15.09
CA MET A 1 -0.56 27.10 14.82
C MET A 1 -0.69 26.22 16.08
N PHE A 2 0.18 26.37 17.09
CA PHE A 2 0.12 25.54 18.31
C PHE A 2 -1.25 25.57 19.01
N MET A 3 -1.85 26.75 19.16
CA MET A 3 -3.17 26.91 19.79
C MET A 3 -4.31 26.24 19.00
N TYR A 4 -4.22 26.22 17.67
CA TYR A 4 -5.16 25.49 16.81
C TYR A 4 -5.04 23.97 17.01
N VAL A 5 -3.82 23.45 17.00
CA VAL A 5 -3.54 22.01 17.24
C VAL A 5 -4.00 21.61 18.64
N ALA A 6 -3.68 22.41 19.66
CA ALA A 6 -4.08 22.15 21.04
C ALA A 6 -5.61 22.12 21.20
N ARG A 7 -6.34 23.11 20.64
CA ARG A 7 -7.81 23.12 20.66
C ARG A 7 -8.39 21.89 19.97
N ARG A 8 -7.84 21.51 18.81
CA ARG A 8 -8.31 20.34 18.05
C ARG A 8 -8.05 19.03 18.79
N LEU A 9 -6.87 18.86 19.38
CA LEU A 9 -6.53 17.70 20.21
C LEU A 9 -7.44 17.60 21.43
N LEU A 10 -7.72 18.71 22.11
CA LEU A 10 -8.62 18.74 23.26
C LEU A 10 -10.03 18.32 22.85
N THR A 11 -10.61 18.90 21.79
CA THR A 11 -11.92 18.50 21.27
C THR A 11 -11.94 17.01 20.90
N ALA A 12 -10.90 16.54 20.23
CA ALA A 12 -10.74 15.14 19.85
C ALA A 12 -10.71 14.18 21.05
N VAL A 13 -9.98 14.53 22.12
CA VAL A 13 -9.93 13.72 23.35
C VAL A 13 -11.32 13.65 24.01
N PHE A 14 -12.06 14.76 24.07
CA PHE A 14 -13.43 14.73 24.61
C PHE A 14 -14.40 13.91 23.76
N ILE A 15 -14.29 14.00 22.43
CA ILE A 15 -15.09 13.17 21.52
C ILE A 15 -14.74 11.69 21.71
N LEU A 16 -13.45 11.35 21.75
CA LEU A 16 -13.00 9.97 21.94
C LEU A 16 -13.44 9.42 23.30
N PHE A 17 -13.33 10.22 24.36
CA PHE A 17 -13.82 9.87 25.69
C PHE A 17 -15.33 9.59 25.66
N GLY A 18 -16.14 10.54 25.18
CA GLY A 18 -17.59 10.39 25.12
C GLY A 18 -18.02 9.20 24.24
N ALA A 19 -17.40 9.03 23.07
CA ALA A 19 -17.68 7.91 22.18
C ALA A 19 -17.27 6.57 22.79
N SER A 20 -16.10 6.50 23.46
CA SER A 20 -15.63 5.29 24.14
C SER A 20 -16.55 4.90 25.30
N PHE A 21 -17.05 5.87 26.06
CA PHE A 21 -18.01 5.63 27.12
C PHE A 21 -19.32 5.05 26.56
N LEU A 22 -19.88 5.68 25.52
CA LEU A 22 -21.10 5.20 24.88
C LEU A 22 -20.92 3.79 24.30
N ILE A 23 -19.83 3.53 23.59
CA ILE A 23 -19.56 2.22 22.99
C ILE A 23 -19.38 1.16 24.07
N TYR A 24 -18.68 1.46 25.16
CA TYR A 24 -18.56 0.54 26.28
C TYR A 24 -19.93 0.11 26.81
N LEU A 25 -20.82 1.08 27.05
CA LEU A 25 -22.16 0.81 27.56
C LEU A 25 -22.99 0.01 26.56
N LEU A 26 -22.92 0.35 25.26
CA LEU A 26 -23.63 -0.36 24.21
C LEU A 26 -23.15 -1.81 24.07
N THR A 27 -21.84 -2.04 24.11
CA THR A 27 -21.26 -3.40 24.06
C THR A 27 -21.58 -4.18 25.33
N ALA A 28 -21.54 -3.55 26.51
CA ALA A 28 -21.94 -4.20 27.75
C ALA A 28 -23.43 -4.57 27.78
N ALA A 29 -24.28 -3.82 27.06
CA ALA A 29 -25.71 -4.05 26.97
C ALA A 29 -26.12 -4.96 25.80
N SER A 30 -25.24 -5.24 24.84
CA SER A 30 -25.59 -5.95 23.60
C SER A 30 -25.79 -7.45 23.77
N GLY A 31 -25.34 -8.05 24.87
CA GLY A 31 -25.44 -9.50 25.08
C GLY A 31 -24.96 -9.96 26.46
N ASP A 32 -24.94 -11.27 26.66
CA ASP A 32 -24.52 -11.91 27.91
C ASP A 32 -23.14 -12.60 27.75
N PRO A 33 -22.07 -12.11 28.39
CA PRO A 33 -20.73 -12.69 28.31
C PRO A 33 -20.60 -14.08 28.96
N LEU A 34 -21.63 -14.51 29.70
CA LEU A 34 -21.71 -15.83 30.34
C LEU A 34 -22.55 -16.84 29.55
N ALA A 35 -23.15 -16.44 28.42
CA ALA A 35 -24.08 -17.27 27.66
C ALA A 35 -23.48 -18.65 27.28
N GLU A 36 -22.24 -18.67 26.80
CA GLU A 36 -21.51 -19.90 26.46
C GLU A 36 -21.27 -20.79 27.68
N LEU A 37 -20.92 -20.20 28.82
CA LEU A 37 -20.69 -20.96 30.05
C LEU A 37 -21.98 -21.54 30.62
N ARG A 38 -23.13 -20.89 30.40
CA ARG A 38 -24.43 -21.37 30.85
C ARG A 38 -24.93 -22.59 30.08
N THR A 39 -24.45 -22.84 28.86
CA THR A 39 -24.83 -24.00 28.06
C THR A 39 -23.88 -25.19 28.22
N LEU A 40 -22.69 -25.00 28.82
CA LEU A 40 -21.73 -26.07 29.11
C LEU A 40 -22.31 -27.13 30.07
N GLN A 41 -22.17 -28.41 29.71
CA GLN A 41 -22.56 -29.57 30.53
C GLN A 41 -21.38 -30.15 31.32
N SER A 42 -20.53 -29.30 31.89
CA SER A 42 -19.38 -29.75 32.70
C SER A 42 -19.65 -29.63 34.20
N ALA A 43 -19.06 -30.51 35.01
CA ALA A 43 -19.19 -30.45 36.48
C ALA A 43 -18.62 -29.14 37.06
N ASN A 44 -17.65 -28.52 36.39
CA ASN A 44 -16.98 -27.29 36.82
C ASN A 44 -17.64 -26.00 36.30
N LYS A 45 -18.84 -26.10 35.74
CA LYS A 45 -19.58 -24.98 35.12
C LYS A 45 -19.69 -23.76 36.05
N GLU A 46 -20.11 -23.96 37.30
CA GLU A 46 -20.33 -22.88 38.26
C GLU A 46 -19.02 -22.17 38.63
N ALA A 47 -17.94 -22.95 38.81
CA ALA A 47 -16.62 -22.40 39.07
C ALA A 47 -16.10 -21.54 37.90
N LEU A 48 -16.32 -21.98 36.65
CA LEU A 48 -15.94 -21.22 35.45
C LEU A 48 -16.77 -19.93 35.30
N ILE A 49 -18.06 -19.97 35.66
CA ILE A 49 -18.92 -18.78 35.65
C ILE A 49 -18.41 -17.77 36.68
N GLN A 50 -18.14 -18.19 37.92
CA GLN A 50 -17.63 -17.30 38.96
C GLN A 50 -16.26 -16.73 38.58
N GLN A 51 -15.35 -17.56 38.06
CA GLN A 51 -14.06 -17.11 37.57
C GLN A 51 -14.19 -16.01 36.51
N ARG A 52 -15.17 -16.11 35.59
CA ARG A 52 -15.40 -15.10 34.55
C ARG A 52 -16.05 -13.84 35.09
N ILE A 53 -16.94 -13.96 36.07
CA ILE A 53 -17.53 -12.82 36.79
C ILE A 53 -16.42 -12.00 37.47
N ASP A 54 -15.54 -12.68 38.20
CA ASP A 54 -14.44 -12.03 38.93
C ASP A 54 -13.42 -11.43 37.96
N ALA A 55 -13.03 -12.15 36.90
CA ALA A 55 -12.03 -11.70 35.93
C ALA A 55 -12.47 -10.45 35.13
N LEU A 56 -13.77 -10.32 34.86
CA LEU A 56 -14.32 -9.21 34.09
C LEU A 56 -15.08 -8.19 34.94
N ASN A 57 -15.07 -8.33 36.27
CA ASN A 57 -15.86 -7.51 37.20
C ASN A 57 -17.34 -7.39 36.78
N LEU A 58 -17.97 -8.50 36.40
CA LEU A 58 -19.35 -8.50 35.88
C LEU A 58 -20.39 -8.09 36.94
N ASP A 59 -20.06 -8.18 38.23
CA ASP A 59 -20.91 -7.74 39.34
C ASP A 59 -21.01 -6.20 39.45
N THR A 60 -20.10 -5.48 38.78
CA THR A 60 -20.11 -4.02 38.79
C THR A 60 -20.99 -3.46 37.67
N PRO A 61 -21.81 -2.43 37.93
CA PRO A 61 -22.56 -1.74 36.89
C PRO A 61 -21.66 -1.25 35.76
N ALA A 62 -22.10 -1.42 34.51
CA ALA A 62 -21.31 -1.09 33.32
C ALA A 62 -20.67 0.33 33.32
N PRO A 63 -21.35 1.41 33.79
CA PRO A 63 -20.72 2.72 33.88
C PRO A 63 -19.48 2.75 34.80
N LEU A 64 -19.52 2.08 35.95
CA LEU A 64 -18.38 2.01 36.87
C LEU A 64 -17.25 1.15 36.29
N ARG A 65 -17.63 0.04 35.64
CA ARG A 65 -16.70 -0.87 34.98
C ARG A 65 -15.91 -0.19 33.86
N TYR A 66 -16.52 0.74 33.13
CA TYR A 66 -15.82 1.60 32.17
C TYR A 66 -14.71 2.43 32.84
N PHE A 67 -14.99 3.07 33.97
CA PHE A 67 -13.98 3.90 34.66
C PHE A 67 -12.84 3.05 35.24
N MET A 68 -13.13 1.82 35.69
CA MET A 68 -12.10 0.85 36.09
C MET A 68 -11.20 0.47 34.90
N TRP A 69 -11.82 0.12 33.76
CA TRP A 69 -11.09 -0.18 32.53
C TRP A 69 -10.26 1.01 32.06
N LEU A 70 -10.83 2.21 32.05
CA LEU A 70 -10.14 3.45 31.67
C LEU A 70 -8.96 3.73 32.62
N GLY A 71 -9.11 3.47 33.92
CA GLY A 71 -8.01 3.57 34.89
C GLY A 71 -6.83 2.66 34.53
N GLY A 72 -7.11 1.40 34.13
CA GLY A 72 -6.09 0.47 33.64
C GLY A 72 -5.39 0.97 32.37
N VAL A 73 -6.15 1.51 31.42
CA VAL A 73 -5.60 2.08 30.17
C VAL A 73 -4.74 3.31 30.45
N LEU A 74 -5.19 4.22 31.32
CA LEU A 74 -4.42 5.39 31.74
C LEU A 74 -3.12 5.00 32.47
N GLY A 75 -3.07 3.79 33.05
CA GLY A 75 -1.84 3.18 33.56
C GLY A 75 -0.70 3.12 32.54
N CYS A 76 -1.00 3.14 31.23
CA CYS A 76 0.00 3.26 30.17
C CYS A 76 0.90 4.49 30.31
N PHE A 77 0.39 5.62 30.79
CA PHE A 77 1.21 6.83 31.02
C PHE A 77 2.24 6.64 32.13
N THR A 78 2.06 5.64 33.00
CA THR A 78 2.96 5.29 34.11
C THR A 78 3.76 4.00 33.84
N GLY A 79 3.67 3.45 32.63
CA GLY A 79 4.34 2.20 32.23
C GLY A 79 3.63 0.91 32.63
N LYS A 80 2.42 0.99 33.22
CA LYS A 80 1.58 -0.16 33.60
C LYS A 80 0.33 -0.22 32.71
N CYS A 81 0.52 -0.48 31.42
CA CYS A 81 -0.58 -0.62 30.47
C CYS A 81 -1.43 -1.86 30.80
N ASP A 82 -2.71 -1.66 31.12
CA ASP A 82 -3.66 -2.75 31.28
C ASP A 82 -4.96 -2.46 30.51
N PHE A 83 -5.26 -3.31 29.52
CA PHE A 83 -6.49 -3.24 28.73
C PHE A 83 -7.51 -4.31 29.15
N GLY A 84 -7.22 -5.05 30.22
CA GLY A 84 -7.94 -6.24 30.63
C GLY A 84 -7.56 -7.47 29.81
N SER A 85 -8.26 -8.57 30.08
CA SER A 85 -8.20 -9.82 29.32
C SER A 85 -9.48 -10.03 28.53
N ASN A 86 -9.38 -10.81 27.45
CA ASN A 86 -10.55 -11.28 26.70
C ASN A 86 -11.29 -12.37 27.50
N LEU A 87 -12.42 -12.83 26.99
CA LEU A 87 -13.20 -13.93 27.58
C LEU A 87 -12.34 -15.19 27.81
N ALA A 88 -11.41 -15.51 26.91
CA ALA A 88 -10.52 -16.66 27.01
C ALA A 88 -9.36 -16.50 28.04
N GLY A 89 -9.24 -15.34 28.70
CA GLY A 89 -8.18 -15.04 29.65
C GLY A 89 -6.88 -14.52 29.03
N THR A 90 -6.83 -14.36 27.70
CA THR A 90 -5.68 -13.78 26.99
C THR A 90 -5.64 -12.26 27.21
N PRO A 91 -4.48 -11.68 27.58
CA PRO A 91 -4.33 -10.23 27.72
C PRO A 91 -4.65 -9.50 26.41
N VAL A 92 -5.49 -8.46 26.49
CA VAL A 92 -5.90 -7.66 25.32
C VAL A 92 -4.70 -6.93 24.70
N THR A 93 -3.70 -6.55 25.49
CA THR A 93 -2.46 -5.91 25.01
C THR A 93 -1.74 -6.76 23.95
N GLN A 94 -1.69 -8.09 24.15
CA GLN A 94 -1.08 -9.02 23.21
C GLN A 94 -1.91 -9.19 21.93
N LEU A 95 -3.24 -9.21 22.06
CA LEU A 95 -4.15 -9.28 20.90
C LEU A 95 -4.05 -8.00 20.06
N LEU A 96 -4.02 -6.85 20.72
CA LEU A 96 -3.90 -5.54 20.06
C LEU A 96 -2.57 -5.38 19.34
N SER A 97 -1.42 -5.73 19.95
CA SER A 97 -0.12 -5.53 19.31
C SER A 97 -0.03 -6.25 17.97
N ASN A 98 -0.55 -7.49 17.91
CA ASN A 98 -0.58 -8.28 16.68
C ASN A 98 -1.57 -7.70 15.67
N ALA A 99 -2.78 -7.37 16.12
CA ALA A 99 -3.84 -6.84 15.27
C ALA A 99 -3.47 -5.48 14.64
N ILE A 100 -2.87 -4.58 15.43
CA ILE A 100 -2.41 -3.25 14.99
C ILE A 100 -1.40 -3.39 13.87
N TYR A 101 -0.40 -4.25 14.04
CA TYR A 101 0.65 -4.45 13.04
C TYR A 101 0.07 -4.89 11.69
N GLN A 102 -0.86 -5.85 11.71
CA GLN A 102 -1.48 -6.38 10.49
C GLN A 102 -2.33 -5.34 9.77
N THR A 103 -3.23 -4.66 10.49
CA THR A 103 -4.07 -3.62 9.89
C THR A 103 -3.23 -2.44 9.40
N LEU A 104 -2.21 -2.02 10.14
CA LEU A 104 -1.38 -0.88 9.76
C LEU A 104 -0.64 -1.14 8.44
N ILE A 105 -0.08 -2.34 8.24
CA ILE A 105 0.57 -2.70 6.98
C ILE A 105 -0.40 -2.59 5.81
N LEU A 106 -1.61 -3.16 5.95
CA LEU A 106 -2.63 -3.13 4.90
C LEU A 106 -3.09 -1.70 4.58
N VAL A 107 -3.45 -0.94 5.61
CA VAL A 107 -3.98 0.42 5.48
C VAL A 107 -2.91 1.35 4.90
N VAL A 108 -1.68 1.31 5.40
CA VAL A 108 -0.59 2.18 4.92
C VAL A 108 -0.20 1.82 3.49
N ALA A 109 -0.02 0.54 3.17
CA ALA A 109 0.31 0.10 1.81
C ALA A 109 -0.79 0.52 0.82
N ALA A 110 -2.06 0.29 1.15
CA ALA A 110 -3.19 0.66 0.31
C ALA A 110 -3.33 2.18 0.15
N THR A 111 -3.08 2.96 1.21
CA THR A 111 -3.13 4.43 1.17
C THR A 111 -2.04 4.97 0.25
N ILE A 112 -0.80 4.48 0.38
CA ILE A 112 0.32 4.93 -0.47
C ILE A 112 0.04 4.58 -1.93
N LEU A 113 -0.37 3.34 -2.21
CA LEU A 113 -0.67 2.90 -3.57
C LEU A 113 -1.85 3.66 -4.18
N SER A 114 -2.91 3.89 -3.41
CA SER A 114 -4.10 4.60 -3.91
C SER A 114 -3.81 6.08 -4.19
N ILE A 115 -3.01 6.75 -3.35
CA ILE A 115 -2.53 8.11 -3.62
C ILE A 115 -1.67 8.11 -4.88
N LEU A 116 -0.65 7.25 -4.96
CA LEU A 116 0.28 7.24 -6.10
C LEU A 116 -0.43 6.97 -7.42
N ILE A 117 -1.26 5.93 -7.48
CA ILE A 117 -1.95 5.51 -8.71
C ILE A 117 -3.13 6.45 -8.99
N GLY A 118 -3.99 6.69 -8.00
CA GLY A 118 -5.21 7.48 -8.16
C GLY A 118 -4.92 8.94 -8.52
N VAL A 119 -3.99 9.60 -7.81
CA VAL A 119 -3.63 11.00 -8.12
C VAL A 119 -2.99 11.10 -9.51
N SER A 120 -2.09 10.18 -9.85
CA SER A 120 -1.46 10.14 -11.17
C SER A 120 -2.47 9.96 -12.29
N LEU A 121 -3.37 8.98 -12.17
CA LEU A 121 -4.43 8.74 -13.17
C LEU A 121 -5.38 9.92 -13.28
N GLY A 122 -5.78 10.53 -12.16
CA GLY A 122 -6.66 11.71 -12.16
C GLY A 122 -6.04 12.92 -12.86
N ILE A 123 -4.76 13.19 -12.62
CA ILE A 123 -4.04 14.29 -13.28
C ILE A 123 -3.86 14.02 -14.77
N ILE A 124 -3.44 12.81 -15.15
CA ILE A 124 -3.26 12.45 -16.56
C ILE A 124 -4.59 12.53 -17.32
N SER A 125 -5.69 12.08 -16.70
CA SER A 125 -7.05 12.21 -17.24
C SER A 125 -7.46 13.68 -17.39
N ALA A 126 -7.20 14.53 -16.40
CA ALA A 126 -7.50 15.97 -16.49
C ALA A 126 -6.71 16.69 -17.59
N LEU A 127 -5.41 16.40 -17.72
CA LEU A 127 -4.57 16.97 -18.77
C LEU A 127 -4.99 16.53 -20.18
N ARG A 128 -5.68 15.40 -20.28
CA ARG A 128 -6.21 14.85 -21.53
C ARG A 128 -7.73 14.81 -21.51
N GLN A 129 -8.34 15.90 -21.07
CA GLN A 129 -9.79 16.03 -20.99
C GLN A 129 -10.47 15.65 -22.32
N TYR A 130 -11.57 14.89 -22.24
CA TYR A 130 -12.33 14.38 -23.39
C TYR A 130 -11.59 13.38 -24.29
N SER A 131 -10.43 12.88 -23.87
CA SER A 131 -9.72 11.80 -24.57
C SER A 131 -10.27 10.41 -24.22
N GLY A 132 -9.90 9.39 -25.00
CA GLY A 132 -10.22 8.00 -24.67
C GLY A 132 -9.74 7.59 -23.28
N LEU A 133 -8.54 8.01 -22.88
CA LEU A 133 -7.99 7.78 -21.55
C LEU A 133 -8.89 8.38 -20.46
N ASP A 134 -9.37 9.61 -20.66
CA ASP A 134 -10.25 10.30 -19.73
C ASP A 134 -11.55 9.52 -19.51
N TYR A 135 -12.20 9.09 -20.59
CA TYR A 135 -13.42 8.28 -20.52
C TYR A 135 -13.15 6.92 -19.86
N THR A 136 -12.05 6.23 -20.18
CA THR A 136 -11.71 4.93 -19.59
C THR A 136 -11.42 5.04 -18.09
N VAL A 137 -10.60 6.01 -17.66
CA VAL A 137 -10.29 6.22 -16.24
C VAL A 137 -11.55 6.63 -15.47
N THR A 138 -12.37 7.49 -16.04
CA THR A 138 -13.64 7.93 -15.42
C THR A 138 -14.61 6.76 -15.27
N PHE A 139 -14.80 5.96 -16.33
CA PHE A 139 -15.64 4.76 -16.29
C PHE A 139 -15.14 3.75 -15.24
N ALA A 140 -13.85 3.42 -15.25
CA ALA A 140 -13.26 2.50 -14.28
C ALA A 140 -13.40 3.00 -12.85
N SER A 141 -13.21 4.31 -12.63
CA SER A 141 -13.39 4.93 -11.32
C SER A 141 -14.84 4.82 -10.85
N PHE A 142 -15.83 5.09 -11.71
CA PHE A 142 -17.24 4.91 -11.36
C PHE A 142 -17.62 3.45 -11.11
N LEU A 143 -17.07 2.51 -11.89
CA LEU A 143 -17.27 1.09 -11.69
C LEU A 143 -16.78 0.68 -10.30
N PHE A 144 -15.51 0.95 -9.96
CA PHE A 144 -14.97 0.56 -8.65
C PHE A 144 -15.61 1.31 -7.48
N PHE A 145 -16.03 2.56 -7.68
CA PHE A 145 -16.78 3.31 -6.67
C PHE A 145 -18.16 2.70 -6.38
N SER A 146 -18.80 2.09 -7.38
CA SER A 146 -20.15 1.53 -7.26
C SER A 146 -20.15 0.09 -6.76
N LEU A 147 -18.99 -0.58 -6.76
CA LEU A 147 -18.87 -1.97 -6.34
C LEU A 147 -18.59 -2.06 -4.83
N PRO A 148 -19.34 -2.89 -4.09
CA PRO A 148 -19.03 -3.12 -2.68
C PRO A 148 -17.61 -3.68 -2.48
N SER A 149 -16.95 -3.23 -1.41
CA SER A 149 -15.59 -3.65 -1.06
C SER A 149 -15.45 -5.16 -0.91
N PHE A 150 -16.43 -5.80 -0.26
CA PHE A 150 -16.45 -7.25 -0.07
C PHE A 150 -16.53 -8.01 -1.39
N TRP A 151 -17.26 -7.47 -2.37
CA TRP A 151 -17.43 -8.12 -3.66
C TRP A 151 -16.11 -8.12 -4.44
N ILE A 152 -15.40 -7.00 -4.46
CA ILE A 152 -14.06 -6.91 -5.06
C ILE A 152 -13.10 -7.90 -4.38
N ALA A 153 -13.09 -7.94 -3.04
CA ALA A 153 -12.23 -8.86 -2.30
C ALA A 153 -12.53 -10.34 -2.64
N VAL A 154 -13.81 -10.73 -2.75
CA VAL A 154 -14.21 -12.09 -3.15
C VAL A 154 -13.79 -12.40 -4.59
N LEU A 155 -13.96 -11.46 -5.54
CA LEU A 155 -13.51 -11.68 -6.91
C LEU A 155 -11.99 -11.83 -7.01
N LEU A 156 -11.23 -11.02 -6.26
CA LEU A 156 -9.77 -11.15 -6.22
C LEU A 156 -9.37 -12.51 -5.66
N LYS A 157 -10.07 -13.00 -4.63
CA LYS A 157 -9.85 -14.34 -4.07
C LYS A 157 -10.16 -15.44 -5.10
N GLU A 158 -11.29 -15.35 -5.80
CA GLU A 158 -11.70 -16.35 -6.79
C GLU A 158 -10.75 -16.38 -7.99
N PHE A 159 -10.53 -15.23 -8.64
CA PHE A 159 -9.79 -15.20 -9.91
C PHE A 159 -8.28 -15.10 -9.72
N LEU A 160 -7.79 -14.27 -8.79
CA LEU A 160 -6.35 -14.01 -8.62
C LEU A 160 -5.68 -14.90 -7.56
N ALA A 161 -6.42 -15.52 -6.64
CA ALA A 161 -5.86 -16.54 -5.77
C ALA A 161 -6.18 -17.95 -6.28
N ILE A 162 -7.46 -18.33 -6.30
CA ILE A 162 -7.85 -19.71 -6.62
C ILE A 162 -7.54 -20.01 -8.09
N GLY A 163 -8.11 -19.23 -9.01
CA GLY A 163 -7.89 -19.40 -10.45
C GLY A 163 -6.43 -19.32 -10.87
N PHE A 164 -5.69 -18.33 -10.36
CA PHE A 164 -4.25 -18.20 -10.66
C PHE A 164 -3.42 -19.38 -10.13
N ASN A 165 -3.66 -19.84 -8.90
CA ASN A 165 -2.94 -20.99 -8.36
C ASN A 165 -3.26 -22.28 -9.13
N ASP A 166 -4.50 -22.46 -9.59
CA ASP A 166 -4.86 -23.62 -10.40
C ASP A 166 -4.25 -23.54 -11.80
N PHE A 167 -4.15 -22.34 -12.37
CA PHE A 167 -3.39 -22.09 -13.60
C PHE A 167 -1.90 -22.40 -13.44
N LEU A 168 -1.28 -22.03 -12.32
CA LEU A 168 0.15 -22.29 -12.06
C LEU A 168 0.52 -23.77 -12.08
N LYS A 169 -0.42 -24.69 -11.82
CA LYS A 169 -0.14 -26.14 -11.91
C LYS A 169 0.26 -26.57 -13.32
N ASN A 170 -0.31 -25.93 -14.34
CA ASN A 170 -0.03 -26.15 -15.76
C ASN A 170 -0.11 -24.80 -16.48
N PRO A 171 0.95 -23.97 -16.44
CA PRO A 171 0.92 -22.57 -16.86
C PRO A 171 0.98 -22.40 -18.39
N GLN A 172 0.13 -23.13 -19.12
CA GLN A 172 0.04 -23.05 -20.56
C GLN A 172 -1.12 -22.13 -20.96
N VAL A 173 -0.80 -21.06 -21.68
CA VAL A 173 -1.80 -20.15 -22.21
C VAL A 173 -2.14 -20.59 -23.63
N THR A 174 -3.40 -20.91 -23.87
CA THR A 174 -3.85 -21.34 -25.20
C THR A 174 -3.76 -20.20 -26.22
N ILE A 175 -3.62 -20.53 -27.50
CA ILE A 175 -3.57 -19.52 -28.57
C ILE A 175 -4.80 -18.60 -28.57
N PRO A 176 -6.05 -19.12 -28.44
CA PRO A 176 -7.24 -18.25 -28.39
C PRO A 176 -7.23 -17.27 -27.21
N THR A 177 -6.77 -17.71 -26.04
CA THR A 177 -6.70 -16.85 -24.85
C THR A 177 -5.59 -15.81 -25.00
N THR A 178 -4.45 -16.18 -25.60
CA THR A 178 -3.38 -15.23 -25.95
C THR A 178 -3.88 -14.14 -26.89
N LEU A 179 -4.60 -14.51 -27.95
CA LEU A 179 -5.17 -13.55 -28.90
C LEU A 179 -6.20 -12.64 -28.23
N LEU A 180 -7.06 -13.19 -27.36
CA LEU A 180 -8.06 -12.43 -26.63
C LEU A 180 -7.41 -11.39 -25.69
N ILE A 181 -6.46 -11.80 -24.87
CA ILE A 181 -5.76 -10.91 -23.93
C ILE A 181 -4.99 -9.84 -24.69
N SER A 182 -4.31 -10.21 -25.78
CA SER A 182 -3.56 -9.28 -26.63
C SER A 182 -4.48 -8.27 -27.33
N LEU A 183 -5.68 -8.70 -27.75
CA LEU A 183 -6.69 -7.81 -28.32
C LEU A 183 -7.16 -6.77 -27.30
N VAL A 184 -7.47 -7.21 -26.08
CA VAL A 184 -7.87 -6.32 -24.98
C VAL A 184 -6.74 -5.33 -24.67
N ALA A 185 -5.49 -5.78 -24.59
CA ALA A 185 -4.34 -4.92 -24.37
C ALA A 185 -4.15 -3.91 -25.52
N GLY A 186 -4.31 -4.35 -26.78
CA GLY A 186 -4.26 -3.46 -27.94
C GLY A 186 -5.34 -2.38 -27.92
N LEU A 187 -6.58 -2.74 -27.56
CA LEU A 187 -7.68 -1.79 -27.38
C LEU A 187 -7.40 -0.81 -26.23
N PHE A 188 -6.81 -1.28 -25.14
CA PHE A 188 -6.36 -0.41 -24.06
C PHE A 188 -5.32 0.61 -24.54
N TRP A 189 -4.27 0.17 -25.26
CA TRP A 189 -3.27 1.07 -25.84
C TRP A 189 -3.87 2.04 -26.86
N TYR A 190 -4.87 1.61 -27.64
CA TYR A 190 -5.63 2.48 -28.53
C TYR A 190 -6.38 3.59 -27.77
N ALA A 191 -7.00 3.25 -26.64
CA ALA A 191 -7.73 4.19 -25.80
C ALA A 191 -6.79 5.15 -25.04
N ALA A 192 -5.67 4.63 -24.52
CA ALA A 192 -4.69 5.37 -23.74
C ALA A 192 -3.80 6.29 -24.58
N SER A 193 -3.61 5.96 -25.86
CA SER A 193 -2.78 6.73 -26.79
C SER A 193 -3.44 8.02 -27.25
N TYR A 194 -2.60 9.04 -27.51
CA TYR A 194 -3.01 10.36 -27.97
C TYR A 194 -2.44 10.65 -29.36
N GLY A 195 -3.18 11.43 -30.16
CA GLY A 195 -2.75 11.88 -31.48
C GLY A 195 -3.64 11.37 -32.63
N LYS A 196 -3.08 11.42 -33.85
CA LYS A 196 -3.79 11.02 -35.08
C LYS A 196 -4.22 9.55 -35.01
N GLN A 197 -5.31 9.22 -35.69
CA GLN A 197 -5.85 7.86 -35.73
C GLN A 197 -4.81 6.82 -36.17
N LYS A 198 -3.92 7.16 -37.11
CA LYS A 198 -2.78 6.32 -37.50
C LYS A 198 -1.85 5.97 -36.34
N THR A 199 -1.48 6.96 -35.51
CA THR A 199 -0.61 6.75 -34.34
C THR A 199 -1.29 5.88 -33.29
N ARG A 200 -2.60 6.08 -33.07
CA ARG A 200 -3.37 5.28 -32.11
C ARG A 200 -3.48 3.82 -32.55
N ILE A 201 -3.75 3.57 -33.83
CA ILE A 201 -3.78 2.22 -34.41
C ILE A 201 -2.39 1.58 -34.32
N LEU A 202 -1.33 2.31 -34.64
CA LEU A 202 0.04 1.79 -34.55
C LEU A 202 0.38 1.39 -33.11
N LEU A 203 0.02 2.22 -32.12
CA LEU A 203 0.23 1.90 -30.70
C LEU A 203 -0.66 0.72 -30.24
N ALA A 204 -1.85 0.58 -30.79
CA ALA A 204 -2.73 -0.57 -30.53
C ALA A 204 -2.13 -1.87 -31.06
N VAL A 205 -1.65 -1.86 -32.32
CA VAL A 205 -0.98 -3.01 -32.95
C VAL A 205 0.31 -3.34 -32.21
N PHE A 206 1.11 -2.34 -31.86
CA PHE A 206 2.31 -2.54 -31.05
C PHE A 206 1.98 -3.16 -29.69
N GLY A 207 0.96 -2.63 -29.00
CA GLY A 207 0.49 -3.17 -27.72
C GLY A 207 0.00 -4.62 -27.85
N PHE A 208 -0.72 -4.94 -28.92
CA PHE A 208 -1.16 -6.30 -29.24
C PHE A 208 0.03 -7.24 -29.45
N VAL A 209 0.94 -6.89 -30.35
CA VAL A 209 2.11 -7.73 -30.70
C VAL A 209 3.03 -7.91 -29.50
N LEU A 210 3.27 -6.84 -28.73
CA LEU A 210 4.07 -6.90 -27.52
C LEU A 210 3.44 -7.83 -26.48
N THR A 211 2.13 -7.71 -26.26
CA THR A 211 1.41 -8.56 -25.29
C THR A 211 1.41 -10.03 -25.73
N ALA A 212 1.15 -10.30 -27.01
CA ALA A 212 1.19 -11.65 -27.56
C ALA A 212 2.59 -12.26 -27.43
N GLY A 213 3.63 -11.49 -27.79
CA GLY A 213 5.02 -11.91 -27.67
C GLY A 213 5.42 -12.20 -26.23
N LEU A 214 4.99 -11.36 -25.27
CA LEU A 214 5.25 -11.59 -23.84
C LEU A 214 4.53 -12.84 -23.32
N ILE A 215 3.27 -13.07 -23.69
CA ILE A 215 2.53 -14.28 -23.26
C ILE A 215 3.18 -15.53 -23.85
N ILE A 216 3.56 -15.51 -25.13
CA ILE A 216 4.26 -16.63 -25.77
C ILE A 216 5.60 -16.87 -25.08
N PHE A 217 6.37 -15.81 -24.81
CA PHE A 217 7.64 -15.91 -24.09
C PHE A 217 7.46 -16.53 -22.69
N VAL A 218 6.51 -16.02 -21.91
CA VAL A 218 6.20 -16.51 -20.57
C VAL A 218 5.76 -17.97 -20.58
N SER A 219 4.91 -18.34 -21.54
CA SER A 219 4.43 -19.73 -21.68
C SER A 219 5.51 -20.68 -22.19
N ALA A 220 6.43 -20.23 -23.05
CA ALA A 220 7.49 -21.05 -23.62
C ALA A 220 8.66 -21.28 -22.65
N THR A 221 8.89 -20.33 -21.74
CA THR A 221 9.99 -20.38 -20.75
C THR A 221 9.54 -20.83 -19.37
N GLU A 222 8.24 -21.13 -19.18
CA GLU A 222 7.63 -21.39 -17.87
C GLU A 222 7.98 -20.32 -16.83
N TRP A 223 8.10 -19.06 -17.28
CA TRP A 223 8.61 -17.95 -16.48
C TRP A 223 7.78 -17.70 -15.21
N LEU A 224 6.51 -18.09 -15.19
CA LEU A 224 5.67 -17.97 -13.98
C LEU A 224 6.03 -18.96 -12.86
N LEU A 225 6.67 -20.09 -13.19
CA LEU A 225 7.18 -21.05 -12.22
C LEU A 225 8.59 -20.69 -11.77
N ASN A 226 9.41 -20.20 -12.70
CA ASN A 226 10.80 -19.83 -12.45
C ASN A 226 11.10 -18.43 -13.02
N PRO A 227 10.58 -17.36 -12.39
CA PRO A 227 10.80 -16.01 -12.89
C PRO A 227 12.25 -15.61 -12.73
N PHE A 228 12.73 -14.81 -13.67
CA PHE A 228 14.05 -14.20 -13.65
C PHE A 228 14.04 -12.88 -14.44
N LEU A 229 14.88 -11.93 -14.05
CA LEU A 229 15.29 -10.80 -14.87
C LEU A 229 16.58 -11.18 -15.63
N GLY A 230 17.60 -11.65 -14.92
CA GLY A 230 18.92 -11.89 -15.51
C GLY A 230 19.55 -10.65 -16.18
N ILE A 231 20.69 -10.85 -16.83
CA ILE A 231 21.49 -9.75 -17.41
C ILE A 231 20.73 -8.94 -18.48
N PRO A 232 20.04 -9.55 -19.46
CA PRO A 232 19.40 -8.79 -20.53
C PRO A 232 18.37 -7.78 -20.02
N PHE A 233 17.49 -8.20 -19.10
CA PHE A 233 16.47 -7.32 -18.56
C PHE A 233 17.06 -6.30 -17.59
N MET A 234 18.03 -6.68 -16.75
CA MET A 234 18.72 -5.72 -15.88
C MET A 234 19.45 -4.64 -16.68
N LEU A 235 20.08 -4.99 -17.81
CA LEU A 235 20.73 -4.02 -18.69
C LEU A 235 19.70 -3.03 -19.27
N VAL A 236 18.60 -3.54 -19.81
CA VAL A 236 17.55 -2.69 -20.42
C VAL A 236 16.93 -1.75 -19.37
N LEU A 237 16.53 -2.29 -18.21
CA LEU A 237 15.91 -1.52 -17.14
C LEU A 237 16.90 -0.53 -16.49
N GLY A 238 18.15 -0.95 -16.30
CA GLY A 238 19.21 -0.10 -15.78
C GLY A 238 19.54 1.07 -16.72
N VAL A 239 19.69 0.81 -18.02
CA VAL A 239 19.90 1.87 -19.02
C VAL A 239 18.71 2.82 -19.07
N LEU A 240 17.48 2.29 -19.04
CA LEU A 240 16.27 3.11 -19.00
C LEU A 240 16.25 4.01 -17.77
N ALA A 241 16.57 3.47 -16.59
CA ALA A 241 16.66 4.24 -15.35
C ALA A 241 17.72 5.36 -15.45
N ALA A 242 18.91 5.04 -15.96
CA ALA A 242 19.98 6.02 -16.15
C ALA A 242 19.54 7.17 -17.07
N VAL A 243 18.86 6.85 -18.18
CA VAL A 243 18.33 7.85 -19.12
C VAL A 243 17.25 8.70 -18.46
N VAL A 244 16.29 8.08 -17.77
CA VAL A 244 15.20 8.79 -17.07
C VAL A 244 15.75 9.74 -16.01
N PHE A 245 16.66 9.29 -15.16
CA PHE A 245 17.25 10.15 -14.13
C PHE A 245 18.10 11.26 -14.75
N THR A 246 18.82 11.00 -15.84
CA THR A 246 19.52 12.05 -16.59
C THR A 246 18.54 13.11 -17.11
N ILE A 247 17.41 12.69 -17.70
CA ILE A 247 16.36 13.62 -18.17
C ILE A 247 15.82 14.48 -17.03
N LEU A 248 15.57 13.87 -15.87
CA LEU A 248 14.94 14.53 -14.74
C LEU A 248 15.89 15.48 -13.99
N VAL A 249 17.16 15.14 -13.88
CA VAL A 249 18.14 15.89 -13.06
C VAL A 249 18.91 16.93 -13.86
N SER A 250 19.45 16.55 -15.03
CA SER A 250 20.40 17.36 -15.80
C SER A 250 19.96 17.68 -17.22
N GLY A 251 18.91 17.00 -17.71
CA GLY A 251 18.53 16.99 -19.12
C GLY A 251 19.49 16.17 -19.99
N LEU A 252 18.99 15.67 -21.12
CA LEU A 252 19.73 14.78 -22.03
C LEU A 252 20.96 15.42 -22.70
N ARG A 253 21.05 16.76 -22.67
CA ARG A 253 22.21 17.48 -23.23
C ARG A 253 23.48 17.26 -22.40
N ASN A 254 23.34 16.94 -21.10
CA ASN A 254 24.48 16.65 -20.23
C ASN A 254 24.97 15.19 -20.40
N ARG A 255 25.81 14.97 -21.42
CA ARG A 255 26.36 13.63 -21.73
C ARG A 255 27.21 13.05 -20.60
N ARG A 256 27.87 13.88 -19.79
CA ARG A 256 28.72 13.43 -18.68
C ARG A 256 27.89 12.85 -17.54
N ALA A 257 26.74 13.45 -17.24
CA ALA A 257 25.78 12.89 -16.29
C ALA A 257 25.20 11.55 -16.78
N LEU A 258 24.91 11.42 -18.08
CA LEU A 258 24.48 10.14 -18.67
C LEU A 258 25.54 9.05 -18.54
N ILE A 259 26.81 9.38 -18.81
CA ILE A 259 27.92 8.44 -18.68
C ILE A 259 28.05 7.95 -17.23
N ALA A 260 27.86 8.82 -16.24
CA ALA A 260 27.84 8.41 -14.83
C ALA A 260 26.75 7.37 -14.53
N GLY A 261 25.53 7.59 -15.05
CA GLY A 261 24.44 6.62 -14.92
C GLY A 261 24.76 5.29 -15.61
N LEU A 262 25.20 5.33 -16.87
CA LEU A 262 25.56 4.13 -17.63
C LEU A 262 26.72 3.35 -17.00
N ALA A 263 27.72 4.04 -16.45
CA ALA A 263 28.81 3.42 -15.71
C ALA A 263 28.27 2.62 -14.50
N MET A 264 27.27 3.16 -13.80
CA MET A 264 26.63 2.44 -12.70
C MET A 264 25.83 1.21 -13.14
N VAL A 265 25.23 1.22 -14.33
CA VAL A 265 24.60 0.02 -14.90
C VAL A 265 25.65 -1.06 -15.10
N VAL A 266 26.80 -0.73 -15.68
CA VAL A 266 27.91 -1.67 -15.88
C VAL A 266 28.42 -2.20 -14.53
N VAL A 267 28.64 -1.33 -13.54
CA VAL A 267 29.03 -1.74 -12.18
C VAL A 267 28.02 -2.72 -11.59
N GLY A 268 26.72 -2.43 -11.69
CA GLY A 268 25.68 -3.33 -11.20
C GLY A 268 25.68 -4.70 -11.88
N LEU A 269 25.89 -4.74 -13.19
CA LEU A 269 25.99 -6.00 -13.94
C LEU A 269 27.24 -6.82 -13.59
N ILE A 270 28.37 -6.15 -13.30
CA ILE A 270 29.60 -6.82 -12.85
C ILE A 270 29.42 -7.38 -11.43
N VAL A 271 28.82 -6.59 -10.54
CA VAL A 271 28.59 -6.96 -9.13
C VAL A 271 27.51 -8.02 -8.99
N TYR A 272 26.61 -8.16 -9.96
CA TYR A 272 25.49 -9.10 -9.93
C TYR A 272 25.89 -10.54 -9.59
N PHE A 273 26.98 -11.08 -10.16
CA PHE A 273 27.42 -12.45 -9.86
C PHE A 273 28.04 -12.61 -8.48
N PRO A 274 29.08 -11.82 -8.08
CA PRO A 274 29.73 -12.01 -6.79
C PRO A 274 28.81 -11.71 -5.60
N ILE A 275 27.78 -10.87 -5.78
CA ILE A 275 26.88 -10.52 -4.68
C ILE A 275 25.88 -11.63 -4.32
N GLN A 276 25.60 -12.60 -5.22
CA GLN A 276 24.60 -13.65 -4.94
C GLN A 276 24.94 -14.46 -3.69
N ASN A 277 26.19 -14.85 -3.51
CA ASN A 277 26.64 -15.60 -2.33
C ASN A 277 26.42 -14.83 -1.02
N LEU A 278 26.52 -13.49 -1.09
CA LEU A 278 26.23 -12.63 0.06
C LEU A 278 24.71 -12.55 0.31
N LEU A 279 23.91 -12.52 -0.76
CA LEU A 279 22.45 -12.50 -0.68
C LEU A 279 21.85 -13.81 -0.15
N ASP A 280 22.53 -14.95 -0.28
CA ASP A 280 22.07 -16.20 0.33
C ASP A 280 21.94 -16.11 1.87
N GLN A 281 22.72 -15.24 2.50
CA GLN A 281 22.68 -14.98 3.95
C GLN A 281 22.09 -13.60 4.26
N ALA A 282 21.26 -13.07 3.35
CA ALA A 282 20.73 -11.72 3.47
C ALA A 282 19.94 -11.54 4.77
N THR A 283 20.21 -10.40 5.42
CA THR A 283 19.37 -9.84 6.47
C THR A 283 18.84 -8.49 6.01
N PHE A 284 17.78 -7.99 6.66
CA PHE A 284 17.24 -6.67 6.35
C PHE A 284 18.33 -5.57 6.40
N LEU A 285 19.20 -5.61 7.41
CA LEU A 285 20.29 -4.64 7.57
C LEU A 285 21.33 -4.76 6.46
N MET A 286 21.64 -5.97 5.99
CA MET A 286 22.56 -6.18 4.87
C MET A 286 22.01 -5.59 3.57
N ILE A 287 20.71 -5.72 3.31
CA ILE A 287 20.06 -5.13 2.12
C ILE A 287 20.14 -3.60 2.17
N VAL A 288 19.90 -3.00 3.34
CA VAL A 288 20.07 -1.55 3.53
C VAL A 288 21.52 -1.14 3.26
N ILE A 289 22.50 -1.86 3.81
CA ILE A 289 23.92 -1.57 3.59
C ILE A 289 24.27 -1.68 2.10
N ILE A 290 23.86 -2.75 1.41
CA ILE A 290 24.13 -2.93 -0.02
C ILE A 290 23.51 -1.79 -0.83
N SER A 291 22.28 -1.39 -0.50
CA SER A 291 21.61 -0.25 -1.16
C SER A 291 22.42 1.04 -0.99
N VAL A 292 22.91 1.30 0.22
CA VAL A 292 23.75 2.48 0.53
C VAL A 292 25.08 2.39 -0.21
N VAL A 293 25.73 1.24 -0.26
CA VAL A 293 26.98 1.03 -1.00
C VAL A 293 26.79 1.33 -2.48
N PHE A 294 25.72 0.84 -3.11
CA PHE A 294 25.39 1.14 -4.50
C PHE A 294 25.13 2.63 -4.74
N ILE A 295 24.46 3.31 -3.81
CA ILE A 295 24.27 4.77 -3.86
C ILE A 295 25.62 5.49 -3.79
N VAL A 296 26.50 5.10 -2.87
CA VAL A 296 27.83 5.70 -2.70
C VAL A 296 28.71 5.46 -3.92
N LEU A 297 28.73 4.24 -4.46
CA LEU A 297 29.41 3.93 -5.73
C LEU A 297 28.86 4.81 -6.86
N GLY A 298 27.55 5.04 -6.89
CA GLY A 298 26.89 5.95 -7.82
C GLY A 298 27.34 7.40 -7.68
N ILE A 299 27.45 7.89 -6.45
CA ILE A 299 27.99 9.22 -6.16
C ILE A 299 29.43 9.31 -6.68
N ILE A 300 30.28 8.32 -6.38
CA ILE A 300 31.68 8.29 -6.80
C ILE A 300 31.79 8.30 -8.33
N ALA A 301 31.06 7.42 -9.02
CA ALA A 301 31.02 7.38 -10.49
C ALA A 301 30.60 8.73 -11.08
N GLY A 302 29.60 9.38 -10.47
CA GLY A 302 29.14 10.71 -10.86
C GLY A 302 30.13 11.85 -10.59
N LEU A 303 30.88 11.77 -9.49
CA LEU A 303 31.94 12.74 -9.17
C LEU A 303 33.13 12.62 -10.13
N LEU A 304 33.47 11.39 -10.55
CA LEU A 304 34.55 11.11 -11.51
C LEU A 304 34.16 11.51 -12.93
N ALA A 305 32.95 11.17 -13.38
CA ALA A 305 32.50 11.44 -14.75
C ALA A 305 31.97 12.87 -14.96
N GLY A 306 31.48 13.55 -13.91
CA GLY A 306 30.68 14.78 -13.99
C GLY A 306 31.41 16.05 -14.44
N GLY A 307 32.75 16.07 -14.49
CA GLY A 307 33.50 17.23 -14.97
C GLY A 307 33.24 18.51 -14.15
N TYR A 308 32.69 19.55 -14.79
CA TYR A 308 32.32 20.82 -14.16
C TYR A 308 30.98 20.74 -13.40
N ASP A 309 30.09 19.78 -13.72
CA ASP A 309 28.77 19.60 -13.12
C ASP A 309 28.72 18.37 -12.19
N LYS A 310 29.74 18.20 -11.34
CA LYS A 310 29.91 17.01 -10.46
C LYS A 310 28.68 16.70 -9.62
N GLY A 311 27.97 17.74 -9.14
CA GLY A 311 26.76 17.57 -8.33
C GLY A 311 25.60 16.94 -9.09
N GLN A 312 25.42 17.26 -10.37
CA GLN A 312 24.38 16.65 -11.20
C GLN A 312 24.74 15.20 -11.55
N GLY A 313 25.99 14.95 -11.94
CA GLY A 313 26.52 13.61 -12.20
C GLY A 313 26.38 12.68 -10.99
N ALA A 314 26.74 13.17 -9.79
CA ALA A 314 26.62 12.42 -8.53
C ALA A 314 25.17 12.01 -8.23
N ARG A 315 24.19 12.88 -8.45
CA ARG A 315 22.77 12.56 -8.24
C ARG A 315 22.26 11.52 -9.22
N VAL A 316 22.61 11.65 -10.50
CA VAL A 316 22.22 10.66 -11.53
C VAL A 316 22.85 9.30 -11.23
N GLY A 317 24.15 9.28 -10.91
CA GLY A 317 24.86 8.06 -10.52
C GLY A 317 24.25 7.42 -9.27
N ALA A 318 23.98 8.20 -8.21
CA ALA A 318 23.34 7.73 -6.97
C ALA A 318 21.98 7.06 -7.22
N LEU A 319 21.09 7.74 -7.96
CA LEU A 319 19.76 7.21 -8.29
C LEU A 319 19.83 5.96 -9.17
N THR A 320 20.75 5.94 -10.14
CA THR A 320 20.95 4.76 -11.00
C THR A 320 21.52 3.59 -10.20
N GLY A 321 22.49 3.85 -9.31
CA GLY A 321 23.04 2.85 -8.41
C GLY A 321 21.98 2.25 -7.50
N PHE A 322 21.13 3.08 -6.90
CA PHE A 322 20.01 2.60 -6.10
C PHE A 322 19.05 1.71 -6.90
N VAL A 323 18.69 2.09 -8.13
CA VAL A 323 17.84 1.25 -8.98
C VAL A 323 18.53 -0.06 -9.35
N MET A 324 19.84 -0.06 -9.63
CA MET A 324 20.57 -1.30 -9.88
C MET A 324 20.54 -2.24 -8.66
N ALA A 325 20.69 -1.71 -7.44
CA ALA A 325 20.53 -2.52 -6.23
C ALA A 325 19.12 -3.12 -6.13
N LEU A 326 18.07 -2.32 -6.37
CA LEU A 326 16.69 -2.80 -6.37
C LEU A 326 16.43 -3.86 -7.44
N LEU A 327 17.00 -3.71 -8.64
CA LEU A 327 16.86 -4.71 -9.71
C LEU A 327 17.53 -6.03 -9.34
N ILE A 328 18.70 -5.98 -8.69
CA ILE A 328 19.39 -7.18 -8.18
C ILE A 328 18.55 -7.86 -7.10
N PHE A 329 17.98 -7.11 -6.16
CA PHE A 329 17.11 -7.69 -5.12
C PHE A 329 15.81 -8.26 -5.70
N ALA A 330 15.22 -7.57 -6.68
CA ALA A 330 14.03 -8.04 -7.38
C ALA A 330 14.31 -9.35 -8.12
N ASP A 331 15.45 -9.43 -8.82
CA ASP A 331 15.88 -10.66 -9.48
C ASP A 331 16.10 -11.78 -8.46
N ARG A 332 16.71 -11.49 -7.30
CA ARG A 332 16.87 -12.49 -6.24
C ARG A 332 15.54 -13.01 -5.69
N PHE A 333 14.55 -12.13 -5.47
CA PHE A 333 13.19 -12.56 -5.12
C PHE A 333 12.56 -13.45 -6.18
N MET A 334 12.77 -13.14 -7.46
CA MET A 334 12.29 -13.97 -8.57
C MET A 334 12.97 -15.35 -8.59
N GLN A 335 14.28 -15.42 -8.34
CA GLN A 335 15.00 -16.69 -8.24
C GLN A 335 14.48 -17.57 -7.10
N SER A 336 14.17 -16.97 -5.92
CA SER A 336 13.63 -17.70 -4.76
C SER A 336 12.16 -18.13 -4.92
N TRP A 337 11.48 -17.72 -6.00
CA TRP A 337 10.06 -18.03 -6.22
C TRP A 337 9.81 -19.52 -6.44
N GLY A 338 10.67 -20.20 -7.20
CA GLY A 338 10.55 -21.64 -7.43
C GLY A 338 10.64 -22.44 -6.13
N ASP A 339 11.59 -22.09 -5.26
CA ASP A 339 11.76 -22.70 -3.93
C ASP A 339 10.58 -22.40 -3.01
N TYR A 340 10.00 -21.19 -3.10
CA TYR A 340 8.81 -20.81 -2.35
C TYR A 340 7.58 -21.63 -2.77
N ILE A 341 7.31 -21.78 -4.08
CA ILE A 341 6.17 -22.57 -4.59
C ILE A 341 6.28 -24.03 -4.17
N THR A 342 7.48 -24.61 -4.30
CA THR A 342 7.73 -26.04 -4.04
C THR A 342 7.82 -26.37 -2.55
N ASN A 343 7.86 -25.36 -1.67
CA ASN A 343 7.88 -25.56 -0.23
C ASN A 343 6.68 -26.41 0.24
N PRO A 344 6.90 -27.46 1.06
CA PRO A 344 5.83 -28.34 1.53
C PRO A 344 4.67 -27.64 2.26
N ARG A 345 4.91 -26.45 2.82
CA ARG A 345 3.88 -25.64 3.48
C ARG A 345 2.98 -24.90 2.48
N ILE A 346 3.53 -24.46 1.35
CA ILE A 346 2.84 -23.70 0.30
C ILE A 346 2.08 -24.63 -0.65
N LYS A 347 2.55 -25.87 -0.83
CA LYS A 347 1.86 -26.92 -1.60
C LYS A 347 1.51 -26.50 -3.03
N GLY A 348 2.39 -25.73 -3.68
CA GLY A 348 2.17 -25.26 -5.04
C GLY A 348 1.06 -24.21 -5.20
N ARG A 349 0.59 -23.57 -4.12
CA ARG A 349 -0.41 -22.50 -4.15
C ARG A 349 0.16 -21.22 -3.52
N PRO A 350 1.07 -20.51 -4.22
CA PRO A 350 1.81 -19.38 -3.65
C PRO A 350 0.94 -18.17 -3.31
N ILE A 351 -0.25 -18.01 -3.91
CA ILE A 351 -1.16 -16.91 -3.59
C ILE A 351 -2.20 -17.39 -2.56
N PRO A 352 -2.06 -17.02 -1.28
CA PRO A 352 -2.93 -17.51 -0.22
C PRO A 352 -4.32 -16.88 -0.29
N THR A 353 -5.31 -17.63 0.20
CA THR A 353 -6.71 -17.19 0.32
C THR A 353 -7.08 -16.76 1.74
N ALA A 354 -6.19 -17.01 2.71
CA ALA A 354 -6.43 -16.81 4.12
C ALA A 354 -5.13 -16.57 4.90
N ASN A 355 -5.23 -15.90 6.05
CA ASN A 355 -4.16 -15.58 7.00
C ASN A 355 -3.19 -14.50 6.52
N ALA A 356 -2.33 -14.03 7.43
CA ALA A 356 -1.33 -13.01 7.16
C ALA A 356 0.06 -13.55 6.81
N SER A 357 0.29 -14.84 7.07
CA SER A 357 1.55 -15.53 6.81
C SER A 357 1.33 -17.04 6.88
N THR A 358 2.22 -17.80 6.27
CA THR A 358 2.20 -19.26 6.38
C THR A 358 2.74 -19.71 7.74
N PRO A 359 1.97 -20.43 8.58
CA PRO A 359 2.43 -20.88 9.89
C PRO A 359 3.60 -21.85 9.78
N ASN A 360 4.63 -21.65 10.63
CA ASN A 360 5.83 -22.49 10.70
C ASN A 360 6.54 -22.66 9.33
N LEU A 361 6.55 -21.59 8.53
CA LEU A 361 7.37 -21.52 7.33
C LEU A 361 8.83 -21.27 7.73
N ASN A 362 9.68 -22.24 7.45
CA ASN A 362 11.12 -22.08 7.55
C ASN A 362 11.64 -21.64 6.18
N GLY A 363 12.34 -20.52 6.14
CA GLY A 363 12.88 -19.94 4.92
C GLY A 363 13.92 -18.88 5.23
N ASP A 364 14.72 -18.53 4.22
CA ASP A 364 15.61 -17.39 4.29
C ASP A 364 14.80 -16.06 4.17
N PHE A 365 15.50 -14.94 4.19
CA PHE A 365 14.89 -13.62 4.05
C PHE A 365 14.00 -13.51 2.80
N TRP A 366 14.39 -14.14 1.69
CA TRP A 366 13.69 -14.05 0.42
C TRP A 366 12.39 -14.85 0.44
N ILE A 367 12.42 -16.08 0.94
CA ILE A 367 11.23 -16.93 1.10
C ILE A 367 10.22 -16.28 2.05
N SER A 368 10.66 -15.80 3.22
CA SER A 368 9.77 -15.09 4.15
C SER A 368 9.22 -13.77 3.58
N GLY A 369 10.02 -13.07 2.77
CA GLY A 369 9.59 -11.87 2.06
C GLY A 369 8.52 -12.17 1.00
N LEU A 370 8.68 -13.26 0.22
CA LEU A 370 7.69 -13.73 -0.74
C LEU A 370 6.39 -14.16 -0.04
N ASP A 371 6.49 -14.86 1.09
CA ASP A 371 5.34 -15.24 1.91
C ASP A 371 4.58 -13.99 2.34
N THR A 372 5.26 -13.03 2.98
CA THR A 372 4.63 -11.78 3.43
C THR A 372 3.99 -11.03 2.26
N PHE A 373 4.71 -10.89 1.15
CA PHE A 373 4.23 -10.17 -0.04
C PHE A 373 2.96 -10.80 -0.64
N THR A 374 2.95 -12.12 -0.81
CA THR A 374 1.81 -12.84 -1.41
C THR A 374 0.57 -12.81 -0.50
N HIS A 375 0.75 -12.82 0.82
CA HIS A 375 -0.36 -12.68 1.78
C HIS A 375 -1.00 -11.28 1.77
N ILE A 376 -0.20 -10.21 1.68
CA ILE A 376 -0.74 -8.84 1.68
C ILE A 376 -1.21 -8.35 0.31
N LEU A 377 -0.80 -9.00 -0.78
CA LEU A 377 -1.04 -8.55 -2.16
C LEU A 377 -2.52 -8.30 -2.46
N LEU A 378 -3.36 -9.33 -2.30
CA LEU A 378 -4.79 -9.24 -2.66
C LEU A 378 -5.59 -8.34 -1.70
N PRO A 379 -5.42 -8.42 -0.37
CA PRO A 379 -6.04 -7.46 0.55
C PRO A 379 -5.68 -6.01 0.23
N THR A 380 -4.40 -5.74 -0.09
CA THR A 380 -3.94 -4.40 -0.42
C THR A 380 -4.53 -3.91 -1.75
N ILE A 381 -4.63 -4.76 -2.77
CA ILE A 381 -5.30 -4.42 -4.03
C ILE A 381 -6.77 -4.11 -3.79
N ALA A 382 -7.48 -4.90 -2.98
CA ALA A 382 -8.88 -4.68 -2.66
C ALA A 382 -9.10 -3.28 -2.04
N LEU A 383 -8.29 -2.93 -1.03
CA LEU A 383 -8.34 -1.61 -0.38
C LEU A 383 -7.91 -0.47 -1.33
N THR A 384 -6.88 -0.70 -2.14
CA THR A 384 -6.38 0.29 -3.10
C THR A 384 -7.44 0.64 -4.14
N LEU A 385 -8.16 -0.34 -4.69
CA LEU A 385 -9.17 -0.12 -5.73
C LEU A 385 -10.35 0.75 -5.24
N ILE A 386 -10.73 0.61 -3.97
CA ILE A 386 -11.79 1.41 -3.35
C ILE A 386 -11.38 2.89 -3.28
N SER A 387 -10.20 3.17 -2.75
CA SER A 387 -9.69 4.54 -2.63
C SER A 387 -9.25 5.15 -3.96
N LEU A 388 -8.80 4.33 -4.92
CA LEU A 388 -8.33 4.79 -6.23
C LEU A 388 -9.40 5.60 -6.97
N ALA A 389 -10.66 5.18 -6.92
CA ALA A 389 -11.77 5.88 -7.56
C ALA A 389 -11.99 7.28 -6.98
N SER A 390 -11.85 7.43 -5.67
CA SER A 390 -11.93 8.72 -4.98
C SER A 390 -10.77 9.62 -5.39
N TYR A 391 -9.53 9.12 -5.26
CA TYR A 391 -8.33 9.91 -5.59
C TYR A 391 -8.29 10.33 -7.05
N SER A 392 -8.64 9.46 -8.00
CA SER A 392 -8.66 9.81 -9.42
C SER A 392 -9.67 10.91 -9.72
N ARG A 393 -10.89 10.81 -9.18
CA ARG A 393 -11.98 11.78 -9.38
C ARG A 393 -11.63 13.15 -8.79
N TYR A 394 -11.20 13.19 -7.53
CA TYR A 394 -10.87 14.46 -6.87
C TYR A 394 -9.62 15.10 -7.48
N SER A 395 -8.60 14.31 -7.82
CA SER A 395 -7.40 14.84 -8.46
C SER A 395 -7.69 15.39 -9.84
N ARG A 396 -8.57 14.73 -10.61
CA ARG A 396 -9.04 15.23 -11.89
C ARG A 396 -9.78 16.55 -11.74
N ALA A 397 -10.74 16.62 -10.82
CA ALA A 397 -11.54 17.83 -10.58
C ALA A 397 -10.66 19.01 -10.15
N SER A 398 -9.77 18.79 -9.18
CA SER A 398 -8.85 19.83 -8.70
C SER A 398 -7.90 20.31 -9.79
N MET A 399 -7.36 19.38 -10.60
CA MET A 399 -6.48 19.75 -11.71
C MET A 399 -7.21 20.58 -12.78
N LEU A 400 -8.45 20.23 -13.14
CA LEU A 400 -9.25 21.01 -14.09
C LEU A 400 -9.59 22.41 -13.54
N GLU A 401 -9.93 22.52 -12.27
CA GLU A 401 -10.19 23.80 -11.61
C GLU A 401 -8.94 24.70 -11.66
N ILE A 402 -7.80 24.16 -11.23
CA ILE A 402 -6.54 24.89 -11.17
C ILE A 402 -6.06 25.32 -12.57
N MET A 403 -6.19 24.45 -13.57
CA MET A 403 -5.79 24.76 -14.96
C MET A 403 -6.60 25.90 -15.59
N ASN A 404 -7.77 26.21 -15.04
CA ASN A 404 -8.63 27.31 -15.47
C ASN A 404 -8.38 28.64 -14.73
N GLN A 405 -7.48 28.67 -13.75
CA GLN A 405 -7.16 29.87 -12.96
C GLN A 405 -6.37 30.91 -13.76
N ASP A 406 -6.57 32.19 -13.45
CA ASP A 406 -5.95 33.30 -14.19
C ASP A 406 -4.42 33.30 -14.12
N TYR A 407 -3.84 32.91 -12.97
CA TYR A 407 -2.37 32.84 -12.84
C TYR A 407 -1.74 31.78 -13.77
N ILE A 408 -2.48 30.72 -14.13
CA ILE A 408 -2.05 29.73 -15.13
C ILE A 408 -2.07 30.34 -16.52
N ARG A 409 -3.11 31.11 -16.85
CA ARG A 409 -3.19 31.86 -18.13
C ARG A 409 -2.05 32.87 -18.24
N THR A 410 -1.75 33.60 -17.16
CA THR A 410 -0.60 34.51 -17.10
C THR A 410 0.72 33.79 -17.29
N ALA A 411 0.92 32.61 -16.68
CA ALA A 411 2.13 31.82 -16.87
C ALA A 411 2.31 31.37 -18.33
N ARG A 412 1.23 30.92 -18.99
CA ARG A 412 1.23 30.60 -20.43
C ARG A 412 1.53 31.82 -21.29
N ALA A 413 0.91 32.97 -20.98
CA ALA A 413 1.15 34.22 -21.70
C ALA A 413 2.60 34.71 -21.58
N LYS A 414 3.28 34.40 -20.47
CA LYS A 414 4.72 34.65 -20.27
C LYS A 414 5.63 33.67 -21.03
N GLY A 415 5.08 32.74 -21.81
CA GLY A 415 5.85 31.75 -22.58
C GLY A 415 6.41 30.60 -21.75
N VAL A 416 5.91 30.37 -20.53
CA VAL A 416 6.33 29.22 -19.72
C VAL A 416 5.88 27.94 -20.41
N SER A 417 6.78 26.95 -20.52
CA SER A 417 6.47 25.68 -21.17
C SER A 417 5.33 24.93 -20.47
N GLU A 418 4.48 24.24 -21.23
CA GLU A 418 3.31 23.54 -20.66
C GLU A 418 3.70 22.53 -19.57
N ARG A 419 4.85 21.86 -19.71
CA ARG A 419 5.39 20.97 -18.67
C ARG A 419 5.67 21.72 -17.36
N ALA A 420 6.23 22.92 -17.42
CA ALA A 420 6.47 23.73 -16.24
C ALA A 420 5.17 24.31 -15.67
N VAL A 421 4.24 24.75 -16.53
CA VAL A 421 2.88 25.16 -16.11
C VAL A 421 2.21 24.03 -15.32
N VAL A 422 2.20 22.81 -15.86
CA VAL A 422 1.60 21.65 -15.21
C VAL A 422 2.33 21.26 -13.94
N MET A 423 3.63 20.94 -14.00
CA MET A 423 4.34 20.33 -12.86
C MET A 423 4.64 21.34 -11.74
N LYS A 424 4.95 22.60 -12.09
CA LYS A 424 5.40 23.61 -11.12
C LYS A 424 4.26 24.50 -10.64
N HIS A 425 3.32 24.86 -11.52
CA HIS A 425 2.28 25.84 -11.19
C HIS A 425 0.92 25.21 -10.91
N ALA A 426 0.51 24.17 -11.63
CA ALA A 426 -0.80 23.57 -11.45
C ALA A 426 -0.79 22.42 -10.43
N PHE A 427 0.05 21.40 -10.65
CA PHE A 427 0.08 20.16 -9.86
C PHE A 427 0.25 20.42 -8.36
N ARG A 428 1.24 21.24 -7.98
CA ARG A 428 1.49 21.58 -6.57
C ARG A 428 0.28 22.21 -5.89
N ASN A 429 -0.47 23.05 -6.60
CA ASN A 429 -1.66 23.71 -6.06
C ASN A 429 -2.88 22.76 -6.07
N ALA A 430 -2.95 21.84 -7.03
CA ALA A 430 -3.99 20.79 -7.06
C ALA A 430 -3.85 19.76 -5.92
N LEU A 431 -2.67 19.65 -5.29
CA LEU A 431 -2.47 18.81 -4.11
C LEU A 431 -3.08 19.40 -2.82
N ILE A 432 -3.37 20.71 -2.77
CA ILE A 432 -3.85 21.37 -1.55
C ILE A 432 -5.21 20.79 -1.10
N PRO A 433 -6.23 20.67 -1.97
CA PRO A 433 -7.51 20.06 -1.57
C PRO A 433 -7.39 18.55 -1.34
N LEU A 434 -6.45 17.88 -2.00
CA LEU A 434 -6.22 16.43 -1.85
C LEU A 434 -5.69 16.07 -0.47
N ALA A 435 -4.91 16.95 0.17
CA ALA A 435 -4.42 16.72 1.53
C ALA A 435 -5.55 16.51 2.55
N THR A 436 -6.66 17.24 2.42
CA THR A 436 -7.84 17.09 3.28
C THR A 436 -8.55 15.75 3.04
N ILE A 437 -8.57 15.29 1.79
CA ILE A 437 -9.22 14.01 1.42
C ILE A 437 -8.46 12.82 2.00
N ILE A 438 -7.13 12.88 2.06
CA ILE A 438 -6.30 11.81 2.66
C ILE A 438 -6.72 11.55 4.12
N ALA A 439 -7.04 12.60 4.88
CA ALA A 439 -7.48 12.47 6.28
C ALA A 439 -8.83 11.74 6.39
N MET A 440 -9.79 12.13 5.54
CA MET A 440 -11.13 11.52 5.53
C MET A 440 -11.08 10.07 5.05
N ASP A 441 -10.24 9.80 4.04
CA ASP A 441 -10.10 8.47 3.43
C ASP A 441 -9.47 7.48 4.41
N PHE A 442 -8.55 7.91 5.27
CA PHE A 442 -7.95 7.03 6.28
C PHE A 442 -9.00 6.35 7.18
N GLY A 443 -10.02 7.10 7.62
CA GLY A 443 -11.14 6.54 8.41
C GLY A 443 -11.97 5.54 7.61
N ALA A 444 -12.21 5.82 6.32
CA ALA A 444 -12.93 4.91 5.43
C ALA A 444 -12.14 3.62 5.16
N ILE A 445 -10.81 3.71 4.99
CA ILE A 445 -9.94 2.55 4.77
C ILE A 445 -9.93 1.64 6.00
N ILE A 446 -9.92 2.17 7.23
CA ILE A 446 -10.03 1.32 8.44
C ILE A 446 -11.34 0.53 8.44
N GLY A 447 -12.46 1.17 8.10
CA GLY A 447 -13.76 0.50 7.99
C GLY A 447 -13.78 -0.57 6.89
N GLY A 448 -13.20 -0.25 5.72
CA GLY A 448 -13.02 -1.21 4.62
C GLY A 448 -12.10 -2.37 4.99
N ALA A 449 -11.02 -2.10 5.73
CA ALA A 449 -10.06 -3.08 6.19
C ALA A 449 -10.71 -4.13 7.08
N ALA A 450 -11.65 -3.78 7.94
CA ALA A 450 -12.35 -4.77 8.76
C ALA A 450 -13.08 -5.83 7.92
N ILE A 451 -13.72 -5.42 6.83
CA ILE A 451 -14.40 -6.32 5.89
C ILE A 451 -13.37 -7.15 5.10
N THR A 452 -12.33 -6.50 4.58
CA THR A 452 -11.26 -7.19 3.83
C THR A 452 -10.53 -8.21 4.71
N GLU A 453 -10.22 -7.87 5.96
CA GLU A 453 -9.60 -8.76 6.94
C GLU A 453 -10.44 -10.00 7.18
N ARG A 454 -11.77 -9.84 7.29
CA ARG A 454 -12.68 -10.98 7.46
C ARG A 454 -12.68 -11.92 6.26
N ILE A 455 -12.64 -11.39 5.04
CA ILE A 455 -12.70 -12.19 3.79
C ILE A 455 -11.41 -12.99 3.56
N PHE A 456 -10.27 -12.39 3.90
CA PHE A 456 -8.94 -13.00 3.80
C PHE A 456 -8.47 -13.61 5.13
N SER A 457 -9.34 -13.75 6.13
CA SER A 457 -9.00 -14.28 7.46
C SER A 457 -7.73 -13.69 8.06
N PHE A 458 -7.47 -12.40 7.82
CA PHE A 458 -6.38 -11.66 8.42
C PHE A 458 -6.77 -11.35 9.87
N LYS A 459 -5.87 -11.65 10.82
CA LYS A 459 -6.06 -11.35 12.24
C LYS A 459 -5.67 -9.91 12.53
N GLY A 460 -6.43 -8.97 11.98
CA GLY A 460 -6.26 -7.53 12.18
C GLY A 460 -7.17 -6.95 13.25
N MET A 461 -7.15 -5.63 13.38
CA MET A 461 -7.98 -4.87 14.31
C MET A 461 -9.47 -5.03 14.00
N GLY A 462 -9.84 -5.00 12.72
CA GLY A 462 -11.24 -5.10 12.31
C GLY A 462 -11.81 -6.49 12.54
N SER A 463 -11.06 -7.55 12.22
CA SER A 463 -11.47 -8.92 12.58
C SER A 463 -11.60 -9.09 14.10
N LEU A 464 -10.63 -8.58 14.87
CA LEU A 464 -10.66 -8.64 16.33
C LEU A 464 -11.89 -7.92 16.89
N PHE A 465 -12.22 -6.75 16.36
CA PHE A 465 -13.40 -5.99 16.75
C PHE A 465 -14.70 -6.74 16.44
N LEU A 466 -14.85 -7.26 15.22
CA LEU A 466 -16.03 -8.01 14.80
C LEU A 466 -16.21 -9.31 15.59
N ASP A 467 -15.13 -10.06 15.82
CA ASP A 467 -15.16 -11.30 16.60
C ASP A 467 -15.52 -11.00 18.07
N SER A 468 -15.00 -9.92 18.64
CA SER A 468 -15.27 -9.53 20.04
C SER A 468 -16.69 -8.99 20.22
N LEU A 469 -17.23 -8.29 19.22
CA LEU A 469 -18.65 -7.90 19.21
C LEU A 469 -19.57 -9.12 19.14
N ALA A 470 -19.25 -10.12 18.31
CA ALA A 470 -20.04 -11.33 18.19
C ALA A 470 -20.13 -12.13 19.50
N HIS A 471 -19.09 -12.08 20.33
CA HIS A 471 -19.04 -12.78 21.63
C HIS A 471 -19.34 -11.87 22.83
N THR A 472 -19.73 -10.60 22.60
CA THR A 472 -19.97 -9.61 23.66
C THR A 472 -18.79 -9.49 24.64
N ASP A 473 -17.59 -9.26 24.11
CA ASP A 473 -16.36 -9.06 24.89
C ASP A 473 -15.97 -7.57 24.90
N PRO A 474 -16.27 -6.80 25.97
CA PRO A 474 -16.03 -5.36 25.97
C PRO A 474 -14.55 -4.99 25.93
N ASN A 475 -13.66 -5.74 26.58
CA ASN A 475 -12.25 -5.32 26.74
C ASN A 475 -11.51 -5.22 25.39
N PRO A 476 -11.54 -6.24 24.50
CA PRO A 476 -10.93 -6.12 23.17
C PRO A 476 -11.66 -5.12 22.26
N VAL A 477 -13.00 -5.02 22.33
CA VAL A 477 -13.78 -4.03 21.56
C VAL A 477 -13.29 -2.62 21.86
N MET A 478 -13.14 -2.31 23.15
CA MET A 478 -12.66 -1.02 23.62
C MET A 478 -11.20 -0.78 23.28
N GLY A 479 -10.37 -1.82 23.37
CA GLY A 479 -8.98 -1.78 22.92
C GLY A 479 -8.85 -1.36 21.45
N VAL A 480 -9.60 -2.02 20.56
CA VAL A 480 -9.60 -1.67 19.14
C VAL A 480 -10.19 -0.28 18.92
N PHE A 481 -11.29 0.06 19.57
CA PHE A 481 -11.92 1.38 19.45
C PHE A 481 -10.97 2.52 19.84
N LEU A 482 -10.28 2.38 20.97
CA LEU A 482 -9.34 3.40 21.46
C LEU A 482 -8.14 3.55 20.51
N VAL A 483 -7.58 2.44 20.02
CA VAL A 483 -6.45 2.47 19.10
C VAL A 483 -6.85 3.09 17.75
N THR A 484 -7.95 2.63 17.15
CA THR A 484 -8.46 3.20 15.88
C THR A 484 -8.82 4.67 16.02
N GLY A 485 -9.41 5.08 17.14
CA GLY A 485 -9.66 6.47 17.48
C GLY A 485 -8.38 7.29 17.55
N ILE A 486 -7.37 6.85 18.32
CA ILE A 486 -6.06 7.51 18.40
C ILE A 486 -5.40 7.60 17.02
N MET A 487 -5.42 6.52 16.23
CA MET A 487 -4.89 6.53 14.87
C MET A 487 -5.60 7.56 14.00
N ALA A 488 -6.93 7.62 14.03
CA ALA A 488 -7.69 8.63 13.30
C ALA A 488 -7.31 10.06 13.73
N LEU A 489 -7.04 10.29 15.02
CA LEU A 489 -6.55 11.59 15.50
C LEU A 489 -5.15 11.93 14.96
N VAL A 490 -4.24 10.96 14.99
CA VAL A 490 -2.87 11.12 14.45
C VAL A 490 -2.91 11.43 12.96
N PHE A 491 -3.69 10.68 12.16
CA PHE A 491 -3.80 10.92 10.72
C PHE A 491 -4.47 12.25 10.38
N ASN A 492 -5.47 12.66 11.16
CA ASN A 492 -6.05 14.00 11.03
C ASN A 492 -5.03 15.11 11.30
N LEU A 493 -4.18 14.95 12.32
CA LEU A 493 -3.10 15.89 12.62
C LEU A 493 -2.05 15.93 11.50
N ILE A 494 -1.68 14.76 10.96
CA ILE A 494 -0.78 14.67 9.81
C ILE A 494 -1.36 15.42 8.61
N ALA A 495 -2.66 15.26 8.32
CA ALA A 495 -3.31 15.96 7.23
C ALA A 495 -3.32 17.48 7.42
N ASP A 496 -3.58 17.97 8.63
CA ASP A 496 -3.49 19.40 8.94
C ASP A 496 -2.08 19.95 8.72
N LEU A 497 -1.07 19.18 9.15
CA LEU A 497 0.33 19.54 8.95
C LEU A 497 0.68 19.57 7.45
N LEU A 498 0.27 18.55 6.69
CA LEU A 498 0.44 18.50 5.23
C LEU A 498 -0.21 19.70 4.56
N TYR A 499 -1.44 20.04 4.94
CA TYR A 499 -2.14 21.22 4.44
C TYR A 499 -1.35 22.50 4.71
N SER A 500 -0.80 22.67 5.91
CA SER A 500 0.03 23.85 6.26
C SER A 500 1.39 23.94 5.53
N ILE A 501 1.91 22.80 5.06
CA ILE A 501 3.14 22.72 4.26
C ILE A 501 2.84 23.02 2.79
N LEU A 502 1.70 22.53 2.30
CA LEU A 502 1.27 22.70 0.91
C LEU A 502 0.73 24.10 0.62
N ASP A 503 0.00 24.72 1.56
CA ASP A 503 -0.49 26.10 1.44
C ASP A 503 0.24 27.07 2.40
N PRO A 504 1.26 27.81 1.91
CA PRO A 504 1.97 28.79 2.72
C PRO A 504 1.12 30.00 3.12
N ARG A 505 -0.05 30.24 2.51
CA ARG A 505 -0.94 31.37 2.86
C ARG A 505 -1.59 31.17 4.23
N VAL A 506 -1.77 29.91 4.65
CA VAL A 506 -2.33 29.53 5.96
C VAL A 506 -1.37 29.89 7.11
N ARG A 507 -0.05 29.89 6.85
CA ARG A 507 0.97 30.26 7.85
C ARG A 507 0.93 31.74 8.25
N VAL A 508 0.39 32.62 7.40
CA VAL A 508 0.40 34.08 7.60
C VAL A 508 -0.73 34.56 8.53
N LYS A 509 -1.72 33.71 8.84
CA LYS A 509 -2.88 34.05 9.68
C LYS A 509 -2.92 33.34 11.05
N ALA A 510 -1.87 32.59 11.41
CA ALA A 510 -1.91 31.59 12.49
C ALA A 510 -0.95 31.86 13.65
#